data_AF-A0A2R4AJE1-F1
#
_entry.id   AF-A0A2R4AJE1-F1
#
_cell.length_a   1.000
_cell.length_b   1.000
_cell.length_c   1.000
_cell.angle_alpha   90.00
_cell.angle_beta   90.00
_cell.angle_gamma   90.00
#
_symmetry.space_group_name_H-M   'P 1'
#
loop_
_entity.id
_entity.type
_entity.pdbx_description
1 polymer ?
#
loop_
_entity_poly.entity_id
_entity_poly.type
_entity_poly.pdbx_seq_one_letter_code
_entity_poly.pdbx_strand_id
1 'polypeptide(L)'
;MPKHNTRKRKYLLPGKNLIKGKAEVKTLHLADMVICVNGSILRFERFAFKSCPVLFRGFRKVETSQFTDMKRSSFVRQIYSLLSENVTSTTASRYETLIKYVRWVDDSNDTELIDKDMFHWELIDGFMTWCGRQNSKGLLSRPVWGRHRTNISWLLKQLNRTQDTKRLPKISNVSGHTTPHKSLDIERELKPITKRLFNSYFKLLEHYNAGTMPEKHPLYDKELLELMAQKKG
;
A
#
# COMPACT_ATOMS: atom_id res chain seq x y z
N MET A 1 -48.45 29.99 50.51
CA MET A 1 -47.83 30.75 49.41
C MET A 1 -46.45 30.16 49.08
N PRO A 2 -46.19 29.67 47.85
CA PRO A 2 -44.91 29.05 47.53
C PRO A 2 -43.86 30.09 47.15
N LYS A 3 -42.63 29.95 47.69
CA LYS A 3 -41.48 30.83 47.41
C LYS A 3 -40.83 30.44 46.07
N HIS A 4 -40.78 31.37 45.11
CA HIS A 4 -40.03 31.20 43.87
C HIS A 4 -38.51 31.34 44.12
N ASN A 5 -37.77 30.26 43.84
CA ASN A 5 -36.30 30.23 43.93
C ASN A 5 -35.70 30.61 42.56
N THR A 6 -35.20 31.84 42.42
CA THR A 6 -34.59 32.37 41.19
C THR A 6 -33.08 32.12 41.13
N ARG A 7 -32.66 30.85 41.07
CA ARG A 7 -31.27 30.53 40.70
C ARG A 7 -31.17 30.22 39.21
N LYS A 8 -30.75 31.22 38.41
CA LYS A 8 -30.33 31.01 37.03
C LYS A 8 -29.10 30.09 37.01
N ARG A 9 -29.15 28.99 36.26
CA ARG A 9 -28.01 28.07 36.08
C ARG A 9 -26.85 28.81 35.41
N LYS A 10 -25.65 28.75 35.99
CA LYS A 10 -24.42 29.23 35.34
C LYS A 10 -24.03 28.26 34.22
N TYR A 11 -23.66 28.80 33.06
CA TYR A 11 -23.18 28.01 31.91
C TYR A 11 -21.87 27.31 32.28
N LEU A 12 -21.76 26.02 31.96
CA LEU A 12 -20.53 25.25 32.14
C LEU A 12 -19.51 25.71 31.10
N LEU A 13 -18.42 26.35 31.55
CA LEU A 13 -17.26 26.58 30.70
C LEU A 13 -16.48 25.27 30.59
N PRO A 14 -16.09 24.82 29.39
CA PRO A 14 -15.28 23.62 29.24
C PRO A 14 -13.96 23.80 30.00
N GLY A 15 -13.63 22.83 30.85
CA GLY A 15 -12.37 22.83 31.59
C GLY A 15 -11.18 22.92 30.64
N LYS A 16 -10.09 23.59 31.06
CA LYS A 16 -8.90 23.83 30.21
C LYS A 16 -8.33 22.56 29.57
N ASN A 17 -8.58 21.39 30.15
CA ASN A 17 -8.18 20.07 29.63
C ASN A 17 -8.95 19.63 28.37
N LEU A 18 -10.11 20.23 28.09
CA LEU A 18 -10.92 20.02 26.87
C LEU A 18 -10.50 20.97 25.74
N ILE A 19 -9.68 21.98 26.04
CA ILE A 19 -9.06 22.83 25.03
C ILE A 19 -7.93 22.02 24.41
N LYS A 20 -8.25 21.30 23.34
CA LYS A 20 -7.28 20.56 22.51
C LYS A 20 -6.13 21.53 22.20
N GLY A 21 -4.94 21.25 22.74
CA GLY A 21 -3.77 22.09 22.53
C GLY A 21 -3.62 22.41 21.04
N LYS A 22 -3.29 23.67 20.72
CA LYS A 22 -3.11 24.12 19.32
C LYS A 22 -2.26 23.08 18.60
N ALA A 23 -2.85 22.42 17.61
CA ALA A 23 -2.16 21.40 16.83
C ALA A 23 -0.88 22.02 16.28
N GLU A 24 0.27 21.40 16.57
CA GLU A 24 1.55 21.82 16.01
C GLU A 24 1.50 21.54 14.50
N VAL A 25 1.35 22.60 13.70
CA VAL A 25 1.32 22.48 12.24
C VAL A 25 2.75 22.38 11.74
N LYS A 26 3.28 21.16 11.64
CA LYS A 26 4.53 20.93 10.90
C LYS A 26 4.27 21.11 9.42
N THR A 27 4.76 22.22 8.85
CA THR A 27 4.78 22.43 7.40
C THR A 27 5.83 21.53 6.76
N LEU A 28 5.48 20.26 6.54
CA LEU A 28 6.33 19.31 5.83
C LEU A 28 6.52 19.76 4.37
N HIS A 29 7.74 19.75 3.87
CA HIS A 29 8.00 19.93 2.44
C HIS A 29 7.54 18.68 1.67
N LEU A 30 7.14 18.81 0.40
CA LEU A 30 6.66 17.67 -0.39
C LEU A 30 7.74 16.58 -0.55
N ALA A 31 9.00 16.99 -0.63
CA ALA A 31 10.16 16.09 -0.72
C ALA A 31 10.33 15.21 0.54
N ASP A 32 9.88 15.69 1.69
CA ASP A 32 10.01 14.99 2.98
C ASP A 32 8.83 14.06 3.26
N MET A 33 7.78 14.10 2.43
CA MET A 33 6.63 13.22 2.54
C MET A 33 6.99 11.82 2.02
N VAL A 34 7.57 11.03 2.91
CA VAL A 34 8.05 9.68 2.61
C VAL A 34 7.56 8.71 3.68
N ILE A 35 7.08 7.54 3.26
CA ILE A 35 6.68 6.44 4.15
C ILE A 35 7.47 5.19 3.79
N CYS A 36 8.01 4.49 4.78
CA CYS A 36 8.67 3.20 4.59
C CYS A 36 7.70 2.06 4.92
N VAL A 37 7.50 1.13 3.99
CA VAL A 37 6.61 -0.04 4.14
C VAL A 37 7.33 -1.29 3.67
N ASN A 38 7.59 -2.24 4.56
CA ASN A 38 8.22 -3.53 4.23
C ASN A 38 9.49 -3.39 3.35
N GLY A 39 10.38 -2.47 3.71
CA GLY A 39 11.61 -2.17 2.94
C GLY A 39 11.41 -1.33 1.67
N SER A 40 10.17 -1.03 1.27
CA SER A 40 9.85 -0.15 0.15
C SER A 40 9.66 1.29 0.61
N ILE A 41 10.23 2.24 -0.14
CA ILE A 41 10.15 3.68 0.15
C ILE A 41 9.07 4.32 -0.74
N LEU A 42 7.98 4.76 -0.13
CA LEU A 42 6.85 5.42 -0.79
C LEU A 42 7.09 6.93 -0.75
N ARG A 43 7.38 7.54 -1.90
CA ARG A 43 7.69 8.99 -2.01
C ARG A 43 6.50 9.74 -2.59
N PHE A 44 5.95 10.69 -1.86
CA PHE A 44 4.73 11.37 -2.25
C PHE A 44 4.97 12.57 -3.18
N GLU A 45 6.18 13.13 -3.17
CA GLU A 45 6.63 14.20 -4.09
C GLU A 45 6.26 13.90 -5.56
N ARG A 46 6.30 12.64 -5.98
CA ARG A 46 5.99 12.24 -7.36
C ARG A 46 4.58 12.60 -7.81
N PHE A 47 3.61 12.69 -6.90
CA PHE A 47 2.23 13.05 -7.22
C PHE A 47 2.06 14.52 -7.61
N ALA A 48 3.06 15.36 -7.34
CA ALA A 48 3.07 16.74 -7.79
C ALA A 48 3.30 16.85 -9.31
N PHE A 49 3.96 15.88 -9.92
CA PHE A 49 4.34 15.91 -11.33
C PHE A 49 3.40 15.08 -12.22
N LYS A 50 3.29 15.49 -13.49
CA LYS A 50 2.50 14.77 -14.51
C LYS A 50 2.98 13.32 -14.66
N SER A 51 2.02 12.39 -14.72
CA SER A 51 2.21 10.95 -14.87
C SER A 51 3.00 10.29 -13.73
N CYS A 52 3.16 10.95 -12.58
CA CYS A 52 3.82 10.40 -11.39
C CYS A 52 5.16 9.70 -11.72
N PRO A 53 6.18 10.43 -12.20
CA PRO A 53 7.45 9.85 -12.62
C PRO A 53 8.18 9.21 -11.44
N VAL A 54 9.10 8.30 -11.75
CA VAL A 54 9.99 7.73 -10.73
C VAL A 54 11.12 8.73 -10.50
N LEU A 55 11.18 9.30 -9.29
CA LEU A 55 12.13 10.36 -8.94
C LEU A 55 13.51 9.85 -8.53
N PHE A 56 13.69 8.54 -8.35
CA PHE A 56 14.94 7.95 -7.89
C PHE A 56 15.28 6.71 -8.72
N ARG A 57 16.53 6.63 -9.17
CA ARG A 57 17.11 5.42 -9.77
C ARG A 57 18.20 4.92 -8.83
N GLY A 58 17.87 3.92 -8.01
CA GLY A 58 18.70 3.52 -6.87
C GLY A 58 18.82 4.68 -5.87
N PHE A 59 20.06 5.07 -5.57
CA PHE A 59 20.35 6.18 -4.66
C PHE A 59 20.35 7.57 -5.32
N ARG A 60 20.34 7.63 -6.67
CA ARG A 60 20.42 8.92 -7.39
C ARG A 60 19.03 9.52 -7.58
N LYS A 61 18.85 10.77 -7.14
CA LYS A 61 17.66 11.58 -7.44
C LYS A 61 17.71 12.00 -8.91
N VAL A 62 16.61 11.80 -9.62
CA VAL A 62 16.42 12.26 -11.00
C VAL A 62 16.11 13.76 -10.95
N GLU A 63 16.66 14.51 -11.90
CA GLU A 63 16.42 15.94 -12.01
C GLU A 63 14.94 16.21 -12.27
N THR A 64 14.31 17.02 -11.42
CA THR A 64 12.87 17.29 -11.49
C THR A 64 12.51 18.41 -12.48
N SER A 65 13.48 19.15 -12.99
CA SER A 65 13.31 20.24 -13.97
C SER A 65 12.64 19.77 -15.27
N GLN A 66 12.81 18.50 -15.62
CA GLN A 66 12.26 17.88 -16.82
C GLN A 66 10.78 17.48 -16.67
N PHE A 67 10.24 17.48 -15.45
CA PHE A 67 8.88 17.05 -15.18
C PHE A 67 7.93 18.24 -15.07
N THR A 68 6.76 18.13 -15.69
CA THR A 68 5.70 19.14 -15.58
C THR A 68 5.07 19.10 -14.20
N ASP A 69 5.15 20.21 -13.45
CA ASP A 69 4.45 20.39 -12.17
C ASP A 69 2.96 20.65 -12.40
N MET A 70 2.12 19.78 -11.83
CA MET A 70 0.66 19.86 -11.91
C MET A 70 0.04 20.66 -10.74
N LYS A 71 0.86 21.26 -9.86
CA LYS A 71 0.46 22.10 -8.72
C LYS A 71 -0.50 21.39 -7.74
N ARG A 72 -0.32 20.08 -7.53
CA ARG A 72 -1.19 19.21 -6.71
C ARG A 72 -0.81 19.11 -5.24
N SER A 73 -0.16 20.14 -4.69
CA SER A 73 0.43 20.07 -3.34
C SER A 73 -0.60 19.77 -2.23
N SER A 74 -1.83 20.29 -2.35
CA SER A 74 -2.94 20.00 -1.45
C SER A 74 -3.34 18.53 -1.46
N PHE A 75 -3.47 17.94 -2.65
CA PHE A 75 -3.75 16.52 -2.84
C PHE A 75 -2.63 15.66 -2.25
N VAL A 76 -1.36 15.97 -2.54
CA VAL A 76 -0.22 15.20 -2.00
C VAL A 76 -0.24 15.17 -0.47
N ARG A 77 -0.49 16.33 0.16
CA ARG A 77 -0.61 16.46 1.62
C ARG A 77 -1.77 15.63 2.18
N GLN A 78 -2.93 15.68 1.51
CA GLN A 78 -4.12 14.93 1.92
C GLN A 78 -3.83 13.42 1.91
N ILE A 79 -3.29 12.89 0.81
CA ILE A 79 -2.97 11.45 0.72
C ILE A 79 -1.91 11.05 1.73
N TYR A 80 -0.85 11.86 1.87
CA TYR A 80 0.19 11.58 2.85
C TYR A 80 -0.39 11.48 4.26
N SER A 81 -1.27 12.41 4.65
CA SER A 81 -1.96 12.37 5.94
C SER A 81 -2.77 11.08 6.12
N LEU A 82 -3.52 10.66 5.09
CA LEU A 82 -4.34 9.46 5.16
C LEU A 82 -3.53 8.16 5.24
N LEU A 83 -2.41 8.08 4.51
CA LEU A 83 -1.60 6.85 4.44
C LEU A 83 -0.56 6.73 5.57
N SER A 84 -0.21 7.84 6.24
CA SER A 84 0.76 7.86 7.35
C SER A 84 0.16 7.51 8.71
N GLU A 85 -1.15 7.63 8.91
CA GLU A 85 -1.78 7.44 10.23
C GLU A 85 -1.70 5.99 10.74
N ASN A 86 -1.77 4.99 9.84
CA ASN A 86 -1.71 3.57 10.20
C ASN A 86 -1.04 2.76 9.07
N VAL A 87 0.28 2.76 9.05
CA VAL A 87 1.08 2.12 8.00
C VAL A 87 0.99 0.60 8.12
N THR A 88 0.50 -0.06 7.06
CA THR A 88 0.37 -1.52 6.97
C THR A 88 0.96 -2.03 5.66
N SER A 89 1.08 -3.35 5.48
CA SER A 89 1.44 -3.95 4.18
C SER A 89 0.51 -3.52 3.04
N THR A 90 -0.75 -3.17 3.34
CA THR A 90 -1.74 -2.70 2.36
C THR A 90 -1.48 -1.25 1.91
N THR A 91 -0.72 -0.47 2.68
CA THR A 91 -0.37 0.93 2.36
C THR A 91 0.38 1.02 1.02
N ALA A 92 1.31 0.10 0.77
CA ALA A 92 2.02 0.04 -0.51
C ALA A 92 1.07 -0.23 -1.69
N SER A 93 0.13 -1.17 -1.51
CA SER A 93 -0.91 -1.47 -2.52
C SER A 93 -1.80 -0.27 -2.83
N ARG A 94 -2.21 0.50 -1.81
CA ARG A 94 -3.00 1.73 -1.96
C ARG A 94 -2.22 2.80 -2.71
N TYR A 95 -0.95 3.00 -2.33
CA TYR A 95 -0.05 3.96 -2.98
C TYR A 95 0.16 3.63 -4.47
N GLU A 96 0.39 2.37 -4.83
CA GLU A 96 0.52 1.94 -6.23
C GLU A 96 -0.78 2.14 -7.03
N THR A 97 -1.93 1.89 -6.40
CA THR A 97 -3.23 2.17 -7.03
C THR A 97 -3.40 3.66 -7.32
N LEU A 98 -3.00 4.53 -6.38
CA LEU A 98 -3.04 5.98 -6.57
C LEU A 98 -2.13 6.44 -7.70
N ILE A 99 -0.93 5.87 -7.84
CA ILE A 99 -0.05 6.19 -8.98
C ILE A 99 -0.73 5.86 -10.31
N LYS A 100 -1.33 4.67 -10.40
CA LYS A 100 -2.05 4.25 -11.61
C LYS A 100 -3.26 5.13 -11.90
N TYR A 101 -4.00 5.50 -10.85
CA TYR A 101 -5.15 6.39 -10.96
C TYR A 101 -4.75 7.79 -11.44
N VAL A 102 -3.78 8.43 -10.78
CA VAL A 102 -3.32 9.78 -11.14
C VAL A 102 -2.73 9.80 -12.55
N ARG A 103 -1.98 8.77 -12.95
CA ARG A 103 -1.52 8.60 -14.34
C ARG A 103 -2.67 8.55 -15.33
N TRP A 104 -3.70 7.76 -15.03
CA TRP A 104 -4.88 7.69 -15.89
C TRP A 104 -5.58 9.05 -15.98
N VAL A 105 -5.72 9.78 -14.87
CA VAL A 105 -6.29 11.14 -14.86
C VAL A 105 -5.45 12.11 -15.71
N ASP A 106 -4.11 11.98 -15.67
CA ASP A 106 -3.19 12.81 -16.45
C ASP A 106 -3.25 12.53 -17.96
N ASP A 107 -3.57 11.29 -18.32
CA ASP A 107 -3.64 10.83 -19.71
C ASP A 107 -5.05 11.01 -20.30
N SER A 108 -6.08 11.08 -19.46
CA SER A 108 -7.44 11.42 -19.87
C SER A 108 -7.55 12.93 -20.12
N ASN A 109 -7.17 13.37 -21.32
CA ASN A 109 -7.21 14.77 -21.79
C ASN A 109 -8.60 15.46 -21.68
N ASP A 110 -9.68 14.75 -21.33
CA ASP A 110 -11.06 15.23 -21.33
C ASP A 110 -11.58 15.67 -19.95
N THR A 111 -10.73 15.78 -18.95
CA THR A 111 -11.19 16.18 -17.61
C THR A 111 -10.25 17.24 -17.06
N GLU A 112 -10.47 18.50 -17.45
CA GLU A 112 -10.13 19.61 -16.57
C GLU A 112 -10.66 19.21 -15.19
N LEU A 113 -9.76 19.15 -14.19
CA LEU A 113 -10.08 18.67 -12.84
C LEU A 113 -11.39 19.30 -12.37
N ILE A 114 -12.48 18.55 -12.47
CA ILE A 114 -13.82 19.04 -12.12
C ILE A 114 -13.71 19.49 -10.66
N ASP A 115 -13.91 20.78 -10.44
CA ASP A 115 -13.81 21.45 -9.14
C ASP A 115 -12.49 21.27 -8.36
N LYS A 116 -11.38 20.98 -9.05
CA LYS A 116 -10.07 20.68 -8.41
C LYS A 116 -10.10 19.48 -7.46
N ASP A 117 -11.14 18.63 -7.53
CA ASP A 117 -11.25 17.41 -6.73
C ASP A 117 -10.66 16.22 -7.48
N MET A 118 -9.47 15.77 -7.04
CA MET A 118 -8.82 14.59 -7.60
C MET A 118 -9.61 13.29 -7.38
N PHE A 119 -10.65 13.28 -6.54
CA PHE A 119 -11.52 12.12 -6.31
C PHE A 119 -12.95 12.36 -6.78
N HIS A 120 -13.17 13.30 -7.70
CA HIS A 120 -14.50 13.52 -8.27
C HIS A 120 -15.08 12.20 -8.80
N TRP A 121 -16.39 11.99 -8.61
CA TRP A 121 -17.02 10.70 -8.92
C TRP A 121 -16.80 10.29 -10.38
N GLU A 122 -16.88 11.24 -11.32
CA GLU A 122 -16.68 10.97 -12.75
C GLU A 122 -15.27 10.46 -13.07
N LEU A 123 -14.24 10.98 -12.38
CA LEU A 123 -12.87 10.47 -12.53
C LEU A 123 -12.75 9.05 -11.99
N ILE A 124 -13.40 8.76 -10.86
CA ILE A 124 -13.39 7.42 -10.25
C ILE A 124 -14.12 6.42 -11.15
N ASP A 125 -15.30 6.79 -11.63
CA ASP A 125 -16.11 5.95 -12.50
C ASP A 125 -15.43 5.71 -13.86
N GLY A 126 -14.84 6.76 -14.43
CA GLY A 126 -14.03 6.67 -15.65
C GLY A 126 -12.82 5.75 -15.47
N PHE A 127 -12.10 5.86 -14.36
CA PHE A 127 -10.98 4.98 -14.04
C PHE A 127 -11.42 3.52 -13.87
N MET A 128 -12.53 3.27 -13.19
CA MET A 128 -13.07 1.92 -13.00
C MET A 128 -13.55 1.31 -14.31
N THR A 129 -14.18 2.12 -15.16
CA THR A 129 -14.59 1.75 -16.53
C THR A 129 -13.39 1.42 -17.41
N TRP A 130 -12.35 2.26 -17.36
CA TRP A 130 -11.10 2.00 -18.05
C TRP A 130 -10.45 0.69 -17.57
N CYS A 131 -10.40 0.45 -16.26
CA CYS A 131 -9.91 -0.80 -15.69
C CYS A 131 -10.70 -2.02 -16.22
N GLY A 132 -12.02 -1.92 -16.31
CA GLY A 132 -12.87 -2.94 -16.92
C GLY A 132 -12.50 -3.21 -18.39
N ARG A 133 -12.31 -2.15 -19.19
CA ARG A 133 -11.86 -2.26 -20.59
C ARG A 133 -10.48 -2.91 -20.71
N GLN A 134 -9.53 -2.55 -19.86
CA GLN A 134 -8.19 -3.18 -19.84
C GLN A 134 -8.26 -4.66 -19.46
N ASN A 135 -9.17 -5.02 -18.55
CA ASN A 135 -9.40 -6.41 -18.18
C ASN A 135 -9.98 -7.22 -19.35
N SER A 136 -10.96 -6.69 -20.08
CA SER A 136 -11.52 -7.32 -21.27
C SER A 136 -10.47 -7.53 -22.38
N LYS A 137 -9.46 -6.66 -22.46
CA LYS A 137 -8.33 -6.79 -23.40
C LYS A 137 -7.23 -7.75 -22.92
N GLY A 138 -7.34 -8.30 -21.70
CA GLY A 138 -6.30 -9.15 -21.10
C GLY A 138 -5.05 -8.39 -20.59
N LEU A 139 -5.05 -7.05 -20.65
CA LEU A 139 -3.93 -6.20 -20.22
C LEU A 139 -3.89 -5.97 -18.71
N LEU A 140 -5.03 -6.13 -18.04
CA LEU A 140 -5.17 -6.02 -16.59
C LEU A 140 -5.81 -7.29 -16.03
N SER A 141 -5.21 -7.92 -15.03
CA SER A 141 -5.82 -9.09 -14.41
C SER A 141 -7.02 -8.70 -13.53
N ARG A 142 -8.01 -9.59 -13.45
CA ARG A 142 -9.22 -9.35 -12.64
C ARG A 142 -8.92 -9.17 -11.14
N PRO A 143 -7.96 -9.90 -10.54
CA PRO A 143 -7.51 -9.61 -9.17
C PRO A 143 -6.93 -8.22 -8.98
N VAL A 144 -6.19 -7.70 -9.96
CA VAL A 144 -5.64 -6.33 -9.88
C VAL A 144 -6.77 -5.30 -9.96
N TRP A 145 -7.75 -5.49 -10.85
CA TRP A 145 -8.94 -4.63 -10.88
C TRP A 145 -9.72 -4.64 -9.55
N GLY A 146 -9.95 -5.83 -8.99
CA GLY A 146 -10.56 -6.01 -7.68
C GLY A 146 -9.83 -5.28 -6.55
N ARG A 147 -8.48 -5.32 -6.59
CA ARG A 147 -7.61 -4.60 -5.66
C ARG A 147 -7.72 -3.09 -5.84
N HIS A 148 -7.71 -2.57 -7.06
CA HIS A 148 -7.89 -1.14 -7.33
C HIS A 148 -9.23 -0.64 -6.77
N ARG A 149 -10.33 -1.35 -7.04
CA ARG A 149 -11.66 -1.03 -6.50
C ARG A 149 -11.67 -1.02 -4.97
N THR A 150 -11.02 -1.99 -4.34
CA THR A 150 -10.93 -2.08 -2.87
C THR A 150 -10.13 -0.92 -2.27
N ASN A 151 -9.00 -0.56 -2.89
CA ASN A 151 -8.15 0.54 -2.44
C ASN A 151 -8.83 1.90 -2.59
N ILE A 152 -9.52 2.14 -3.72
CA ILE A 152 -10.31 3.36 -3.92
C ILE A 152 -11.49 3.42 -2.95
N SER A 153 -12.17 2.29 -2.70
CA SER A 153 -13.22 2.23 -1.68
C SER A 153 -12.71 2.62 -0.30
N TRP A 154 -11.52 2.15 0.09
CA TRP A 154 -10.91 2.53 1.37
C TRP A 154 -10.63 4.03 1.43
N LEU A 155 -10.04 4.61 0.38
CA LEU A 155 -9.75 6.05 0.30
C LEU A 155 -11.01 6.90 0.45
N LEU A 156 -12.07 6.56 -0.29
CA LEU A 156 -13.36 7.24 -0.21
C LEU A 156 -13.96 7.18 1.21
N LYS A 157 -13.82 6.05 1.92
CA LYS A 157 -14.26 5.98 3.33
C LYS A 157 -13.48 6.92 4.23
N GLN A 158 -12.16 7.02 4.05
CA GLN A 158 -11.33 7.95 4.82
C GLN A 158 -11.67 9.41 4.53
N LEU A 159 -12.11 9.72 3.31
CA LEU A 159 -12.58 11.04 2.90
C LEU A 159 -14.05 11.30 3.31
N ASN A 160 -14.67 10.46 4.13
CA ASN A 160 -16.09 10.51 4.52
C ASN A 160 -17.08 10.42 3.33
N ARG A 161 -16.64 9.95 2.17
CA ARG A 161 -17.44 9.74 0.95
C ARG A 161 -17.95 8.30 0.86
N THR A 162 -18.55 7.82 1.94
CA THR A 162 -19.02 6.43 2.04
C THR A 162 -20.13 6.11 1.04
N GLN A 163 -20.93 7.10 0.64
CA GLN A 163 -21.99 6.91 -0.36
C GLN A 163 -21.42 6.56 -1.75
N ASP A 164 -20.33 7.22 -2.16
CA ASP A 164 -19.64 6.93 -3.44
C ASP A 164 -19.10 5.50 -3.48
N THR A 165 -18.73 4.93 -2.32
CA THR A 165 -18.26 3.54 -2.28
C THR A 165 -19.32 2.52 -2.67
N LYS A 166 -20.60 2.84 -2.48
CA LYS A 166 -21.72 1.98 -2.88
C LYS A 166 -21.94 1.99 -4.39
N ARG A 167 -21.54 3.08 -5.07
CA ARG A 167 -21.65 3.26 -6.52
C ARG A 167 -20.54 2.52 -7.28
N LEU A 168 -19.42 2.19 -6.62
CA LEU A 168 -18.31 1.46 -7.23
C LEU A 168 -18.76 0.10 -7.80
N PRO A 169 -18.26 -0.31 -8.97
CA PRO A 169 -18.68 -1.56 -9.59
C PRO A 169 -18.36 -2.78 -8.72
N LYS A 170 -19.26 -3.76 -8.75
CA LYS A 170 -19.07 -5.06 -8.10
C LYS A 170 -18.28 -5.96 -9.02
N ILE A 171 -17.05 -6.30 -8.62
CA ILE A 171 -16.18 -7.19 -9.38
C ILE A 171 -16.36 -8.61 -8.83
N SER A 172 -17.06 -9.45 -9.58
CA SER A 172 -17.34 -10.85 -9.20
C SER A 172 -16.20 -11.80 -9.53
N ASN A 173 -16.17 -12.96 -8.86
CA ASN A 173 -15.27 -14.09 -9.13
C ASN A 173 -13.77 -13.77 -9.10
N VAL A 174 -13.32 -12.82 -8.29
CA VAL A 174 -11.90 -12.42 -8.26
C VAL A 174 -10.96 -13.58 -7.92
N SER A 175 -11.33 -14.42 -6.95
CA SER A 175 -10.54 -15.58 -6.53
C SER A 175 -10.36 -16.62 -7.64
N GLY A 176 -11.39 -16.87 -8.46
CA GLY A 176 -11.33 -17.82 -9.56
C GLY A 176 -10.33 -17.46 -10.67
N HIS A 177 -9.90 -16.20 -10.75
CA HIS A 177 -8.87 -15.75 -11.70
C HIS A 177 -7.48 -15.61 -11.07
N THR A 178 -7.30 -16.05 -9.83
CA THR A 178 -5.98 -16.10 -9.19
C THR A 178 -5.31 -17.40 -9.61
N THR A 179 -4.13 -17.32 -10.23
CA THR A 179 -3.33 -18.50 -10.54
C THR A 179 -2.89 -19.15 -9.22
N PRO A 180 -3.36 -20.37 -8.89
CA PRO A 180 -2.90 -21.04 -7.70
C PRO A 180 -1.42 -21.37 -7.86
N HIS A 181 -0.63 -21.12 -6.82
CA HIS A 181 0.73 -21.64 -6.77
C HIS A 181 0.67 -23.16 -6.66
N LYS A 182 1.55 -23.86 -7.37
CA LYS A 182 1.68 -25.31 -7.22
C LYS A 182 2.09 -25.61 -5.77
N SER A 183 1.22 -26.26 -5.03
CA SER A 183 1.56 -26.75 -3.68
C SER A 183 2.68 -27.78 -3.78
N LEU A 184 3.52 -27.83 -2.75
CA LEU A 184 4.53 -28.89 -2.65
C LEU A 184 3.84 -30.25 -2.51
N ASP A 185 4.38 -31.26 -3.18
CA ASP A 185 3.94 -32.64 -2.97
C ASP A 185 4.26 -33.06 -1.53
N ILE A 186 3.26 -33.55 -0.79
CA ILE A 186 3.40 -33.86 0.64
C ILE A 186 4.51 -34.89 0.88
N GLU A 187 4.54 -35.96 0.08
CA GLU A 187 5.45 -37.09 0.27
C GLU A 187 6.81 -36.85 -0.36
N ARG A 188 6.81 -36.35 -1.60
CA ARG A 188 8.03 -36.22 -2.41
C ARG A 188 8.82 -34.95 -2.15
N GLU A 189 8.17 -33.88 -1.72
CA GLU A 189 8.81 -32.57 -1.55
C GLU A 189 8.75 -32.10 -0.09
N LEU A 190 7.56 -31.98 0.49
CA LEU A 190 7.38 -31.35 1.80
C LEU A 190 8.02 -32.14 2.94
N LYS A 191 7.73 -33.44 3.06
CA LYS A 191 8.33 -34.31 4.09
C LYS A 191 9.87 -34.33 4.05
N PRO A 192 10.53 -34.60 2.91
CA PRO A 192 12.00 -34.63 2.88
C PRO A 192 12.62 -33.27 3.20
N ILE A 193 12.05 -32.17 2.69
CA ILE A 193 12.50 -30.80 3.02
C ILE A 193 12.39 -30.56 4.53
N THR A 194 11.22 -30.87 5.11
CA THR A 194 10.95 -30.65 6.53
C THR A 194 11.88 -31.48 7.41
N LYS A 195 12.04 -32.77 7.11
CA LYS A 195 12.97 -33.65 7.83
C LYS A 195 14.40 -33.12 7.79
N ARG A 196 14.85 -32.64 6.64
CA ARG A 196 16.19 -32.07 6.47
C ARG A 196 16.39 -30.77 7.26
N LEU A 197 15.39 -29.88 7.25
CA LEU A 197 15.41 -28.64 8.02
C LEU A 197 15.49 -28.91 9.52
N PHE A 198 14.65 -29.80 10.05
CA PHE A 198 14.68 -30.18 11.46
C PHE A 198 16.00 -30.83 11.86
N ASN A 199 16.49 -31.80 11.08
CA ASN A 199 17.78 -32.44 11.36
C ASN A 199 18.93 -31.42 11.39
N SER A 200 18.91 -30.43 10.50
CA SER A 200 19.94 -29.40 10.45
C SER A 200 19.84 -28.45 11.63
N TYR A 201 18.62 -28.08 12.02
CA TYR A 201 18.37 -27.27 13.21
C TYR A 201 18.89 -27.95 14.49
N PHE A 202 18.60 -29.23 14.69
CA PHE A 202 19.08 -29.96 15.87
C PHE A 202 20.61 -30.06 15.92
N LYS A 203 21.27 -30.32 14.79
CA LYS A 203 22.74 -30.31 14.72
C LYS A 203 23.33 -28.94 15.03
N LEU A 204 22.72 -27.86 14.52
CA LEU A 204 23.15 -26.50 14.87
C LEU A 204 22.96 -26.21 16.36
N LEU A 205 21.87 -26.70 16.95
CA LEU A 205 21.58 -26.54 18.38
C LEU A 205 22.62 -27.27 19.25
N GLU A 206 23.05 -28.48 18.85
CA GLU A 206 24.13 -29.22 19.51
C GLU A 206 25.44 -28.41 19.52
N HIS A 207 25.83 -27.87 18.35
CA HIS A 207 27.02 -27.03 18.23
C HIS A 207 26.92 -25.76 19.08
N TYR A 208 25.75 -25.10 19.07
CA TYR A 208 25.48 -23.91 19.87
C TYR A 208 25.64 -24.20 21.37
N ASN A 209 25.04 -25.30 21.85
CA ASN A 209 25.14 -25.70 23.27
C ASN A 209 26.56 -26.09 23.67
N ALA A 210 27.34 -26.67 22.75
CA ALA A 210 28.74 -27.02 22.98
C ALA A 210 29.71 -25.83 22.82
N GLY A 211 29.23 -24.65 22.41
CA GLY A 211 30.08 -23.49 22.11
C GLY A 211 31.03 -23.71 20.91
N THR A 212 30.68 -24.63 20.01
CA THR A 212 31.47 -24.98 18.83
C THR A 212 30.80 -24.49 17.55
N MET A 213 31.55 -24.39 16.46
CA MET A 213 31.02 -24.06 15.13
C MET A 213 31.17 -25.26 14.21
N PRO A 214 30.12 -25.66 13.46
CA PRO A 214 30.25 -26.74 12.49
C PRO A 214 31.17 -26.32 11.35
N GLU A 215 32.02 -27.23 10.89
CA GLU A 215 32.92 -27.02 9.74
C GLU A 215 32.13 -26.75 8.44
N LYS A 216 30.95 -27.38 8.30
CA LYS A 216 30.03 -27.18 7.17
C LYS A 216 28.61 -27.00 7.69
N HIS A 217 27.84 -26.12 7.05
CA HIS A 217 26.46 -25.89 7.45
C HIS A 217 25.65 -27.21 7.40
N PRO A 218 24.92 -27.63 8.46
CA PRO A 218 24.24 -28.93 8.50
C PRO A 218 23.20 -29.19 7.40
N LEU A 219 22.71 -28.13 6.74
CA LEU A 219 21.87 -28.25 5.54
C LEU A 219 22.62 -28.71 4.29
N TYR A 220 23.93 -28.46 4.22
CA TYR A 220 24.76 -28.75 3.05
C TYR A 220 24.80 -30.26 2.79
N ASP A 221 24.39 -30.65 1.58
CA ASP A 221 24.55 -32.00 1.06
C ASP A 221 25.60 -31.98 -0.04
N LYS A 222 26.71 -32.67 0.15
CA LYS A 222 27.69 -32.80 -0.92
C LYS A 222 27.22 -33.79 -1.98
N GLU A 223 26.61 -34.90 -1.57
CA GLU A 223 26.19 -35.98 -2.48
C GLU A 223 25.03 -35.53 -3.37
N LEU A 224 24.03 -34.84 -2.80
CA LEU A 224 22.94 -34.27 -3.58
C LEU A 224 23.45 -33.21 -4.58
N LEU A 225 24.43 -32.39 -4.18
CA LEU A 225 25.02 -31.37 -5.04
C LEU A 225 25.73 -32.02 -6.23
N GLU A 226 26.55 -33.05 -5.99
CA GLU A 226 27.28 -33.79 -7.02
C GLU A 226 26.32 -34.54 -7.97
N LEU A 227 25.27 -35.17 -7.43
CA LEU A 227 24.21 -35.80 -8.23
C LEU A 227 23.46 -34.78 -9.10
N MET A 228 23.17 -33.58 -8.58
CA MET A 228 22.55 -32.52 -9.37
C MET A 228 23.48 -31.97 -10.45
N ALA A 229 24.78 -31.82 -10.14
CA ALA A 229 25.78 -31.37 -11.10
C ALA A 229 25.91 -32.35 -12.28
N GLN A 230 25.97 -33.66 -12.00
CA GLN A 230 25.99 -34.70 -13.03
C GLN A 230 24.73 -34.73 -13.89
N LYS A 231 23.55 -34.48 -13.29
CA LYS A 231 22.27 -34.45 -14.03
C LYS A 231 22.05 -33.21 -14.87
N LYS A 232 22.65 -32.07 -14.49
CA LYS A 232 22.38 -30.77 -15.12
C LYS A 232 23.49 -30.25 -16.03
N GLY A 233 24.68 -30.87 -16.01
CA GLY A 233 25.77 -30.67 -16.97
C GLY A 233 26.07 -29.22 -17.32
#